data_AF-A0A7W0SRX7-F1
#
_entry.id   AF-A0A7W0SRX7-F1
#
_cell.length_a   1.000
_cell.length_b   1.000
_cell.length_c   1.000
_cell.angle_alpha   90.00
_cell.angle_beta   90.00
_cell.angle_gamma   90.00
#
_symmetry.space_group_name_H-M   'P 1'
#
loop_
_entity.id
_entity.type
_entity.pdbx_description
1 polymer ?
#
loop_
_entity_poly.entity_id
_entity_poly.type
_entity_poly.pdbx_seq_one_letter_code
_entity_poly.pdbx_strand_id
1 'polypeptide(L)' 'MSELLSTVSAFDERIATRQATIGIVGLGYAGLPLAMSFAEVGFDVTGVDLSEDRV' A
#
# COMPACT_ATOMS: atom_id res chain seq x y z
N MET A 1 8.15 0.73 28.50
CA MET A 1 8.96 -0.21 27.68
C MET A 1 8.10 -1.22 26.91
N SER A 2 6.87 -1.53 27.34
CA SER A 2 6.01 -2.52 26.66
C SER A 2 5.25 -1.99 25.42
N GLU A 3 4.84 -0.72 25.38
CA GLU A 3 4.04 -0.18 24.25
C GLU A 3 4.84 0.01 22.95
N LEU A 4 6.17 0.17 23.03
CA LEU A 4 6.98 0.36 21.81
C LEU A 4 7.15 -0.93 21.00
N LEU A 5 7.04 -2.09 21.66
CA LEU A 5 7.14 -3.41 21.03
C LEU A 5 5.79 -3.88 20.42
N SER A 6 4.65 -3.32 20.85
CA SER A 6 3.32 -3.74 20.38
C SER A 6 2.89 -3.10 19.07
N THR A 7 3.32 -1.87 18.77
CA THR A 7 2.88 -1.16 17.55
C THR A 7 3.69 -1.58 16.34
N VAL A 8 5.00 -1.78 16.50
CA VAL A 8 5.90 -2.27 15.44
C VAL A 8 5.50 -3.70 15.05
N SER A 9 5.27 -4.57 16.04
CA SER A 9 4.83 -5.95 15.76
C SER A 9 3.48 -6.01 15.03
N ALA A 10 2.50 -5.17 15.41
CA ALA A 10 1.21 -5.13 14.74
C ALA A 10 1.30 -4.61 13.29
N PHE A 11 2.18 -3.65 13.01
CA PHE A 11 2.39 -3.17 11.65
C PHE A 11 3.12 -4.22 10.79
N ASP A 12 4.22 -4.78 11.31
CA ASP A 12 5.00 -5.80 10.62
C ASP A 12 4.15 -7.05 10.31
N GLU A 13 3.29 -7.46 11.24
CA GLU A 13 2.33 -8.56 11.02
C GLU A 13 1.35 -8.24 9.90
N ARG A 14 0.80 -7.03 9.83
CA ARG A 14 -0.09 -6.60 8.75
C ARG A 14 0.61 -6.56 7.40
N ILE A 15 1.90 -6.19 7.36
CA ILE A 15 2.70 -6.27 6.13
C ILE A 15 2.94 -7.73 5.74
N ALA A 16 3.37 -8.58 6.68
CA ALA A 16 3.64 -10.00 6.44
C ALA A 16 2.40 -10.77 5.96
N THR A 17 1.25 -10.46 6.53
CA THR A 17 -0.05 -11.07 6.21
C THR A 17 -0.82 -10.37 5.09
N ARG A 18 -0.28 -9.28 4.51
CA ARG A 18 -0.92 -8.46 3.46
C ARG A 18 -2.23 -7.79 3.87
N GLN A 19 -2.45 -7.58 5.17
CA GLN A 19 -3.60 -6.85 5.72
C GLN A 19 -3.36 -5.33 5.85
N ALA A 20 -2.18 -4.86 5.46
CA ALA A 20 -1.95 -3.44 5.26
C ALA A 20 -2.60 -2.99 3.95
N THR A 21 -3.20 -1.80 3.93
CA THR A 21 -3.69 -1.16 2.72
C THR A 21 -2.62 -0.20 2.20
N ILE A 22 -2.39 -0.17 0.90
CA ILE A 22 -1.37 0.64 0.25
C ILE A 22 -2.03 1.78 -0.53
N GLY A 23 -1.67 3.03 -0.21
CA GLY A 23 -2.07 4.19 -0.98
C GLY A 23 -0.95 4.63 -1.92
N ILE A 24 -1.25 4.86 -3.20
CA ILE A 24 -0.29 5.36 -4.18
C ILE A 24 -0.82 6.64 -4.81
N VAL A 25 -0.07 7.74 -4.66
CA VAL A 25 -0.40 9.05 -5.21
C VAL A 25 0.43 9.31 -6.47
N GLY A 26 -0.27 9.54 -7.58
CA GLY A 26 0.25 9.68 -8.93
C GLY A 26 0.31 8.33 -9.67
N LEU A 27 -0.57 8.13 -10.65
CA LEU A 27 -0.69 6.92 -11.46
C LEU A 27 -0.08 7.13 -12.86
N GLY A 28 1.10 7.75 -12.89
CA GLY A 28 1.91 7.87 -14.09
C GLY A 28 2.72 6.62 -14.38
N TYR A 29 3.74 6.77 -15.24
CA TYR A 29 4.63 5.69 -15.67
C TYR A 29 5.25 4.87 -14.52
N ALA A 30 5.57 5.49 -13.38
CA ALA A 30 6.12 4.77 -12.23
C ALA A 30 5.04 4.25 -11.27
N GLY A 31 4.02 5.07 -11.00
CA GLY A 31 3.05 4.78 -9.96
C GLY A 31 2.02 3.71 -10.32
N LEU A 32 1.57 3.67 -11.58
CA LEU A 32 0.64 2.64 -12.02
C LEU A 32 1.27 1.23 -12.00
N PRO A 33 2.46 0.99 -12.57
CA PRO A 33 3.12 -0.31 -12.44
C PRO A 33 3.40 -0.70 -10.99
N LEU A 34 3.75 0.28 -10.12
CA LEU A 34 3.96 0.02 -8.70
C LEU A 34 2.65 -0.41 -8.00
N ALA A 35 1.53 0.26 -8.29
CA ALA A 35 0.21 -0.10 -7.77
C ALA A 35 -0.18 -1.53 -8.16
N MET A 36 0.02 -1.85 -9.45
CA MET A 36 -0.22 -3.18 -9.97
C MET A 36 0.66 -4.22 -9.26
N SER A 37 1.95 -3.99 -9.09
CA SER A 37 2.84 -4.93 -8.41
C SER A 37 2.41 -5.24 -6.98
N PHE A 38 1.92 -4.25 -6.24
CA PHE A 38 1.39 -4.48 -4.88
C PHE A 38 0.06 -5.23 -4.89
N ALA A 39 -0.83 -4.93 -5.83
CA ALA A 39 -2.11 -5.63 -5.98
C ALA A 39 -1.89 -7.10 -6.40
N GLU A 40 -0.96 -7.34 -7.33
CA GLU A 40 -0.60 -8.68 -7.83
C GLU A 40 -0.08 -9.60 -6.72
N VAL A 41 0.66 -9.05 -5.75
CA VAL A 41 1.13 -9.81 -4.60
C VAL A 41 0.09 -9.90 -3.47
N GLY A 42 -1.10 -9.33 -3.64
CA GLY A 42 -2.26 -9.54 -2.76
C GLY A 42 -2.49 -8.49 -1.69
N PHE A 43 -1.92 -7.29 -1.81
CA PHE A 43 -2.32 -6.15 -0.96
C PHE A 43 -3.59 -5.49 -1.50
N ASP A 44 -4.36 -4.88 -0.59
CA ASP A 44 -5.40 -3.91 -0.95
C ASP A 44 -4.73 -2.58 -1.32
N VAL A 45 -5.02 -2.05 -2.51
CA VAL A 45 -4.32 -0.89 -3.09
C VAL A 45 -5.32 0.17 -3.56
N THR A 46 -5.14 1.40 -3.09
CA THR A 46 -5.87 2.57 -3.56
C THR A 46 -4.93 3.50 -4.32
N GLY A 47 -5.20 3.67 -5.61
CA GLY A 47 -4.54 4.67 -6.45
C GLY A 47 -5.24 6.02 -6.40
N VAL A 48 -4.49 7.11 -6.42
CA VAL A 48 -5.00 8.48 -6.48
C VAL A 48 -4.24 9.23 -7.56
N ASP A 49 -4.93 9.79 -8.55
CA ASP A 49 -4.35 10.72 -9.54
C ASP A 49 -5.25 11.95 -9.65
N LEU A 50 -4.67 13.09 -10.07
CA LEU A 50 -5.41 14.33 -10.32
C LEU A 50 -6.06 14.33 -11.71
N SER A 51 -5.52 13.53 -12.63
CA SER A 51 -6.02 13.38 -13.99
C SER A 51 -7.21 12.43 -14.00
N GLU A 52 -8.40 12.94 -14.30
CA GLU A 52 -9.61 12.10 -14.47
C GLU A 52 -9.41 11.01 -15.53
N ASP A 53 -8.66 11.29 -16.61
CA ASP A 53 -8.36 10.28 -17.65
C ASP A 53 -7.55 9.07 -17.15
N ARG A 54 -7.04 9.10 -15.91
CA ARG A 54 -6.21 8.03 -15.31
C ARG A 54 -6.92 7.25 -14.20
N VAL A 55 -8.15 7.63 -13.82
CA VAL A 55 -8.89 7.04 -12.68
C VAL A 55 -10.28 6.57 -13.04
#